data_AF-A0A2S2PLW7-F1
#
_entry.id   AF-A0A2S2PLW7-F1
#
_cell.length_a   1.000
_cell.length_b   1.000
_cell.length_c   1.000
_cell.angle_alpha   90.00
_cell.angle_beta   90.00
_cell.angle_gamma   90.00
#
_symmetry.space_group_name_H-M   'P 1'
#
loop_
_entity.id
_entity.type
_entity.pdbx_description
1 polymer ?
#
loop_
_entity_poly.entity_id
_entity_poly.type
_entity_poly.pdbx_seq_one_letter_code
_entity_poly.pdbx_strand_id
1 'polypeptide(L)'
;RKCACPPATVIDAVILFKDRVITTSDNGEKQIAVAKNNVWNDISLYLNSAMSGIAIHTFVFKGRHGIREKLGFVKNIVTSPVHSKKNIQYESENSIDSTSDDEEYPTKKFVFTLSPEEWKQIQPQEHIYKIKDKNRPFLNSRSYYILPQNSWTPLLAEHFWVHTQLQCCISFRRAKVYPNGSNYIVVVGRCVSCESKFKGIVIDKPSGNARVLMYCTYIGNFDEDHTKYNKKRRLIGPAKQKALMSIIDDRISCETFREREATRLIKIGDPEPAIIPSGNSLRLLKSRQISANRRHENTLTCLSLMKKENDFNDVIHDIGYDPFFVQYHS
;
A
#
# COMPACT_ATOMS: atom_id res chain seq x y z
N ARG A 1 2.48 -7.75 27.27
CA ARG A 1 1.34 -8.16 26.41
C ARG A 1 0.15 -8.38 27.35
N LYS A 2 -0.96 -7.64 27.24
CA LYS A 2 -2.18 -7.94 28.03
C LYS A 2 -2.61 -9.38 27.73
N CYS A 3 -2.93 -10.17 28.76
CA CYS A 3 -3.36 -11.56 28.59
C CYS A 3 -4.58 -11.64 27.67
N ALA A 4 -4.61 -12.64 26.79
CA ALA A 4 -5.75 -12.91 25.94
C ALA A 4 -6.96 -13.25 26.82
N CYS A 5 -8.07 -12.51 26.68
CA CYS A 5 -9.30 -12.78 27.41
C CYS A 5 -9.88 -14.13 26.96
N PRO A 6 -10.13 -15.10 27.87
CA PRO A 6 -10.71 -16.37 27.51
C PRO A 6 -12.09 -16.19 26.84
N PRO A 7 -12.40 -16.94 25.76
CA PRO A 7 -13.70 -16.82 25.08
C PRO A 7 -14.92 -17.06 25.99
N ALA A 8 -14.78 -17.90 27.02
CA ALA A 8 -15.83 -18.15 28.01
C ALA A 8 -16.19 -16.88 28.79
N THR A 9 -15.18 -16.14 29.27
CA THR A 9 -15.37 -14.89 30.01
C THR A 9 -16.06 -13.81 29.18
N VAL A 10 -15.76 -13.74 27.88
CA VAL A 10 -16.43 -12.82 26.94
C VAL A 10 -17.90 -13.22 26.74
N ILE A 11 -18.19 -14.51 26.64
CA ILE A 11 -19.56 -15.03 26.50
C ILE A 11 -20.39 -14.69 27.74
N ASP A 12 -19.84 -14.92 28.94
CA ASP A 12 -20.55 -14.67 30.19
C ASP A 12 -20.83 -13.18 30.38
N ALA A 13 -19.86 -12.31 30.05
CA ALA A 13 -20.05 -10.87 30.05
C ALA A 13 -21.12 -10.42 29.04
N VAL A 14 -21.17 -10.99 27.83
CA VAL A 14 -22.21 -10.66 26.85
C VAL A 14 -23.59 -11.13 27.30
N ILE A 15 -23.70 -12.26 27.98
CA ILE A 15 -24.96 -12.77 28.53
C ILE A 15 -25.46 -11.90 29.68
N LEU A 16 -24.56 -11.37 30.51
CA LEU A 16 -24.91 -10.44 31.59
C LEU A 16 -25.59 -9.15 31.06
N PHE A 17 -25.17 -8.67 29.89
CA PHE A 17 -25.73 -7.48 29.23
C PHE A 17 -26.79 -7.81 28.16
N LYS A 18 -27.35 -9.03 28.18
CA LYS A 18 -28.22 -9.57 27.12
C LYS A 18 -29.36 -8.64 26.72
N ASP A 19 -30.03 -7.99 27.67
CA ASP A 19 -31.20 -7.14 27.41
C ASP A 19 -30.83 -5.83 26.69
N ARG A 20 -29.56 -5.41 26.76
CA ARG A 20 -29.03 -4.24 26.05
C ARG A 20 -28.33 -4.64 24.75
N VAL A 21 -27.88 -5.89 24.65
CA VAL A 21 -27.27 -6.48 23.45
C VAL A 21 -28.32 -6.91 22.44
N ILE A 22 -29.53 -7.27 22.88
CA ILE A 22 -30.63 -7.66 21.99
C ILE A 22 -31.62 -6.49 21.90
N THR A 23 -31.68 -5.86 20.73
CA THR A 23 -32.66 -4.81 20.43
C THR A 23 -33.80 -5.39 19.60
N THR A 24 -35.05 -5.08 19.96
CA THR A 24 -36.21 -5.43 19.13
C THR A 24 -36.39 -4.35 18.07
N SER A 25 -36.43 -4.74 16.80
CA SER A 25 -36.75 -3.83 15.70
C SER A 25 -38.24 -3.47 15.68
N ASP A 26 -38.62 -2.40 14.97
CA ASP A 26 -40.01 -1.94 14.82
C ASP A 26 -40.97 -3.04 14.26
N ASN A 27 -40.41 -4.07 13.63
CA ASN A 27 -41.11 -5.23 13.09
C ASN A 27 -41.24 -6.40 14.09
N GLY A 28 -40.85 -6.23 15.36
CA GLY A 28 -40.92 -7.27 16.40
C GLY A 28 -39.80 -8.31 16.35
N GLU A 29 -38.85 -8.21 15.40
CA GLU A 29 -37.74 -9.15 15.28
C GLU A 29 -36.58 -8.79 16.23
N LYS A 30 -36.04 -9.79 16.92
CA LYS A 30 -34.84 -9.67 17.77
C LYS A 30 -33.60 -9.46 16.90
N GLN A 31 -32.85 -8.40 17.15
CA GLN A 31 -31.60 -8.06 16.47
C GLN A 31 -30.48 -7.81 17.47
N ILE A 32 -29.23 -7.94 17.02
CA ILE A 32 -28.05 -7.63 17.83
C ILE A 32 -27.84 -6.11 17.75
N ALA A 33 -27.57 -5.47 18.89
CA ALA A 33 -27.28 -4.06 19.00
C ALA A 33 -26.17 -3.64 18.03
N VAL A 34 -26.38 -2.52 17.33
CA VAL A 34 -25.42 -1.99 16.35
C VAL A 34 -24.04 -1.73 16.97
N ALA A 35 -22.98 -1.78 16.16
CA ALA A 35 -21.60 -1.65 16.63
C ALA A 35 -21.29 -0.35 17.41
N LYS A 36 -22.04 0.73 17.13
CA LYS A 36 -21.92 2.05 17.80
C LYS A 36 -22.65 2.12 19.15
N ASN A 37 -23.39 1.09 19.56
CA ASN A 37 -24.13 1.10 20.81
C ASN A 37 -23.16 1.06 22.01
N ASN A 38 -23.37 1.93 22.99
CA ASN A 38 -22.54 2.05 24.20
C ASN A 38 -22.45 0.75 25.01
N VAL A 39 -23.42 -0.17 24.86
CA VAL A 39 -23.38 -1.50 25.50
C VAL A 39 -22.06 -2.24 25.24
N TRP A 40 -21.46 -2.07 24.06
CA TRP A 40 -20.20 -2.74 23.74
C TRP A 40 -19.01 -2.17 24.50
N ASN A 41 -19.02 -0.87 24.79
CA ASN A 41 -18.02 -0.22 25.63
C ASN A 41 -18.22 -0.57 27.10
N ASP A 42 -19.46 -0.71 27.55
CA ASP A 42 -19.77 -1.15 28.92
C ASP A 42 -19.29 -2.59 29.18
N ILE A 43 -19.49 -3.50 28.22
CA ILE A 43 -18.96 -4.88 28.29
C ILE A 43 -17.43 -4.87 28.23
N SER A 44 -16.84 -3.97 27.43
CA SER A 44 -15.38 -3.80 27.38
C SER A 44 -14.81 -3.37 28.73
N LEU A 45 -15.44 -2.40 29.39
CA LEU A 45 -15.08 -1.94 30.73
C LEU A 45 -15.25 -3.04 31.78
N TYR A 46 -16.34 -3.80 31.73
CA TYR A 46 -16.56 -4.97 32.60
C TYR A 46 -15.48 -6.04 32.44
N LEU A 47 -14.93 -6.20 31.23
CA LEU A 47 -13.79 -7.08 30.94
C LEU A 47 -12.42 -6.42 31.21
N ASN A 48 -12.36 -5.36 32.03
CA ASN A 48 -11.15 -4.58 32.33
C ASN A 48 -10.41 -4.08 31.07
N SER A 49 -11.17 -3.72 30.03
CA SER A 49 -10.65 -3.31 28.72
C SER A 49 -9.70 -4.35 28.09
N ALA A 50 -9.89 -5.64 28.41
CA ALA A 50 -9.11 -6.73 27.81
C ALA A 50 -9.48 -6.96 26.33
N MET A 51 -10.69 -6.53 25.92
CA MET A 51 -11.18 -6.59 24.55
C MET A 51 -11.96 -5.31 24.22
N SER A 52 -11.73 -4.71 23.06
CA SER A 52 -12.44 -3.48 22.66
C SER A 52 -13.91 -3.74 22.34
N GLY A 53 -14.78 -2.74 22.53
CA GLY A 53 -16.22 -2.85 22.22
C GLY A 53 -16.51 -3.31 20.79
N ILE A 54 -15.76 -2.81 19.80
CA ILE A 54 -15.88 -3.22 18.39
C ILE A 54 -15.52 -4.71 18.20
N ALA A 55 -14.51 -5.20 18.92
CA ALA A 55 -14.12 -6.61 18.87
C ALA A 55 -15.17 -7.51 19.51
N ILE A 56 -15.79 -7.06 20.61
CA ILE A 56 -16.91 -7.75 21.29
C ILE A 56 -18.13 -7.80 20.36
N HIS A 57 -18.52 -6.68 19.76
CA HIS A 57 -19.60 -6.63 18.76
C HIS A 57 -19.33 -7.62 17.61
N THR A 58 -18.10 -7.61 17.07
CA THR A 58 -17.72 -8.52 15.98
C THR A 58 -17.76 -10.00 16.42
N PHE A 59 -17.38 -10.28 17.66
CA PHE A 59 -17.42 -11.63 18.24
C PHE A 59 -18.87 -12.15 18.32
N VAL A 60 -19.80 -11.30 18.78
CA VAL A 60 -21.23 -11.62 18.92
C VAL A 60 -21.92 -11.71 17.56
N PHE A 61 -21.72 -10.70 16.69
CA PHE A 61 -22.33 -10.63 15.37
C PHE A 61 -21.94 -11.80 14.46
N LYS A 62 -20.67 -12.21 14.49
CA LYS A 62 -20.19 -13.39 13.74
C LYS A 62 -20.56 -14.72 14.39
N GLY A 63 -21.22 -14.72 15.55
CA GLY A 63 -21.63 -15.92 16.25
C GLY A 63 -20.47 -16.82 16.66
N ARG A 64 -19.33 -16.25 17.04
CA ARG A 64 -18.17 -17.03 17.47
C ARG A 64 -18.52 -17.81 18.75
N HIS A 65 -18.04 -19.05 18.84
CA HIS A 65 -18.22 -19.92 20.01
C HIS A 65 -19.70 -20.13 20.43
N GLY A 66 -20.63 -20.07 19.46
CA GLY A 66 -22.04 -20.38 19.72
C GLY A 66 -22.79 -19.32 20.55
N ILE A 67 -22.29 -18.08 20.60
CA ILE A 67 -22.88 -17.01 21.41
C ILE A 67 -24.28 -16.60 20.94
N ARG A 68 -24.59 -16.76 19.64
CA ARG A 68 -25.92 -16.43 19.10
C ARG A 68 -26.98 -17.40 19.60
N GLU A 69 -26.66 -18.69 19.71
CA GLU A 69 -27.55 -19.68 20.31
C GLU A 69 -27.83 -19.34 21.78
N LYS A 70 -26.79 -18.97 22.54
CA LYS A 70 -26.91 -18.57 23.95
C LYS A 70 -27.72 -17.29 24.16
N LEU A 71 -27.72 -16.39 23.17
CA LEU A 71 -28.54 -15.17 23.16
C LEU A 71 -30.00 -15.43 22.71
N GLY A 72 -30.36 -16.68 22.38
CA GLY A 72 -31.72 -17.06 22.01
C GLY A 72 -32.03 -16.89 20.52
N PHE A 73 -31.02 -16.77 19.66
CA PHE A 73 -31.20 -16.89 18.22
C PHE A 73 -31.22 -18.38 17.85
N VAL A 74 -32.40 -18.91 17.50
CA VAL A 74 -32.58 -20.33 17.14
C VAL A 74 -31.93 -20.63 15.79
N LYS A 75 -31.18 -21.73 15.69
CA LYS A 75 -30.71 -22.30 14.41
C LYS A 75 -31.87 -23.02 13.72
N ASN A 76 -32.27 -22.56 12.54
CA ASN A 76 -32.93 -23.45 11.58
C ASN A 76 -31.88 -24.45 11.08
N ILE A 77 -31.95 -25.69 11.56
CA ILE A 77 -31.20 -26.80 11.00
C ILE A 77 -31.94 -27.24 9.74
N VAL A 78 -31.50 -26.76 8.58
CA VAL A 78 -31.50 -27.56 7.36
C VAL A 78 -30.07 -27.55 6.83
N THR A 79 -29.55 -28.76 6.71
CA THR A 79 -28.17 -29.12 6.44
C THR A 79 -27.71 -28.60 5.07
N SER A 80 -26.53 -28.00 5.09
CA SER A 80 -25.78 -27.26 4.08
C SER A 80 -25.52 -27.93 2.71
N PRO A 81 -24.99 -27.18 1.71
CA PRO A 81 -24.76 -25.72 1.65
C PRO A 81 -25.39 -25.12 0.38
N VAL A 82 -26.58 -24.52 0.48
CA VAL A 82 -26.86 -23.09 0.73
C VAL A 82 -26.26 -22.15 -0.32
N HIS A 83 -27.06 -22.00 -1.37
CA HIS A 83 -27.23 -20.79 -2.15
C HIS A 83 -27.61 -19.57 -1.28
N SER A 84 -27.32 -18.41 -1.87
CA SER A 84 -28.02 -17.13 -1.73
C SER A 84 -27.83 -16.35 -0.42
N LYS A 85 -27.25 -15.14 -0.55
CA LYS A 85 -27.89 -13.93 -0.02
C LYS A 85 -27.71 -12.74 -0.97
N LYS A 86 -28.82 -12.03 -1.06
CA LYS A 86 -29.12 -10.81 -1.82
C LYS A 86 -28.17 -9.66 -1.50
N ASN A 87 -28.11 -8.76 -2.47
CA ASN A 87 -27.55 -7.41 -2.42
C ASN A 87 -27.82 -6.72 -1.07
N ILE A 88 -26.76 -6.17 -0.48
CA ILE A 88 -26.87 -4.97 0.35
C ILE A 88 -26.03 -3.90 -0.34
N GLN A 89 -26.77 -2.91 -0.80
CA GLN A 89 -26.36 -1.64 -1.36
C GLN A 89 -25.49 -0.95 -0.31
N TYR A 90 -24.20 -0.77 -0.60
CA TYR A 90 -23.35 0.08 0.22
C TYR A 90 -23.61 1.52 -0.20
N GLU A 91 -24.59 2.14 0.45
CA GLU A 91 -24.64 3.59 0.50
C GLU A 91 -23.39 4.12 1.22
N SER A 92 -22.86 5.15 0.58
CA SER A 92 -21.94 6.15 1.08
C SER A 92 -22.05 6.41 2.58
N GLU A 93 -20.98 6.10 3.32
CA GLU A 93 -20.55 6.96 4.43
C GLU A 93 -19.04 7.20 4.31
N ASN A 94 -18.73 8.39 3.79
CA ASN A 94 -17.61 9.18 4.28
C ASN A 94 -17.75 9.28 5.81
N SER A 95 -16.92 8.59 6.57
CA SER A 95 -16.48 9.13 7.85
C SER A 95 -15.03 8.76 8.07
N ILE A 96 -14.28 9.80 8.39
CA ILE A 96 -13.03 9.66 9.11
C ILE A 96 -13.42 8.96 10.40
N ASP A 97 -12.83 7.79 10.62
CA ASP A 97 -12.85 7.13 11.92
C ASP A 97 -12.07 8.05 12.87
N SER A 98 -12.76 9.06 13.40
CA SER A 98 -12.36 9.84 14.55
C SER A 98 -12.53 8.91 15.75
N THR A 99 -11.49 8.11 15.98
CA THR A 99 -11.28 7.48 17.27
C THR A 99 -11.05 8.62 18.24
N SER A 100 -11.97 8.77 19.20
CA SER A 100 -11.96 9.76 20.27
C SER A 100 -10.81 9.53 21.24
N ASP A 101 -9.61 9.89 20.80
CA ASP A 101 -8.55 10.43 21.65
C ASP A 101 -8.19 11.75 20.95
N ASP A 102 -8.80 12.85 21.39
CA ASP A 102 -8.48 14.22 20.94
C ASP A 102 -7.10 14.63 21.48
N GLU A 103 -6.07 13.94 21.02
CA GLU A 103 -4.75 14.54 20.82
C GLU A 103 -4.87 15.33 19.51
N GLU A 104 -4.90 16.66 19.59
CA GLU A 104 -4.93 17.54 18.43
C GLU A 104 -3.59 17.42 17.68
N TYR A 105 -3.45 16.36 16.88
CA TYR A 105 -2.23 16.12 16.14
C TYR A 105 -2.01 17.23 15.11
N PRO A 106 -0.76 17.71 14.94
CA PRO A 106 -0.41 18.64 13.90
C PRO A 106 -0.92 18.19 12.53
N THR A 107 -1.48 19.14 11.77
CA THR A 107 -2.06 18.89 10.45
C THR A 107 -1.43 19.81 9.41
N LYS A 108 -0.82 19.23 8.37
CA LYS A 108 -0.35 19.94 7.19
C LYS A 108 -1.30 19.69 6.02
N LYS A 109 -1.76 20.77 5.39
CA LYS A 109 -2.55 20.75 4.15
C LYS A 109 -1.71 21.36 3.03
N PHE A 110 -1.65 20.70 1.90
CA PHE A 110 -0.93 21.15 0.71
C PHE A 110 -1.57 20.55 -0.54
N VAL A 111 -1.22 21.07 -1.72
CA VAL A 111 -1.81 20.63 -2.98
C VAL A 111 -0.69 20.21 -3.93
N PHE A 112 -0.69 18.95 -4.36
CA PHE A 112 0.16 18.53 -5.44
C PHE A 112 -0.41 19.05 -6.76
N THR A 113 0.45 19.68 -7.55
CA THR A 113 0.11 20.14 -8.90
C THR A 113 0.85 19.26 -9.89
N LEU A 114 0.17 18.24 -10.40
CA LEU A 114 0.75 17.33 -11.38
C LEU A 114 0.65 17.96 -12.78
N SER A 115 1.78 18.01 -13.47
CA SER A 115 1.84 18.37 -14.90
C SER A 115 1.09 17.33 -15.76
N PRO A 116 0.70 17.69 -16.99
CA PRO A 116 0.09 16.75 -17.93
C PRO A 116 0.98 15.52 -18.19
N GLU A 117 2.29 15.70 -18.25
CA GLU A 117 3.28 14.64 -18.47
C GLU A 117 3.37 13.69 -17.28
N GLU A 118 3.42 14.23 -16.07
CA GLU A 118 3.38 13.44 -14.83
C GLU A 118 2.06 12.69 -14.70
N TRP A 119 0.95 13.35 -15.00
CA TRP A 119 -0.37 12.73 -14.98
C TRP A 119 -0.47 11.58 -15.97
N LYS A 120 0.04 11.74 -17.20
CA LYS A 120 0.05 10.69 -18.22
C LYS A 120 0.76 9.42 -17.74
N GLN A 121 1.77 9.54 -16.89
CA GLN A 121 2.48 8.38 -16.32
C GLN A 121 1.66 7.61 -15.28
N ILE A 122 0.69 8.27 -14.62
CA ILE A 122 -0.02 7.71 -13.47
C ILE A 122 -1.54 7.66 -13.64
N GLN A 123 -2.07 8.15 -14.76
CA GLN A 123 -3.50 8.21 -15.02
C GLN A 123 -4.15 6.82 -14.86
N PRO A 124 -5.36 6.73 -14.28
CA PRO A 124 -6.03 5.45 -14.09
C PRO A 124 -6.19 4.66 -15.38
N GLN A 125 -5.87 3.37 -15.32
CA GLN A 125 -6.04 2.41 -16.41
C GLN A 125 -7.06 1.36 -16.02
N GLU A 126 -7.84 0.89 -16.99
CA GLU A 126 -8.75 -0.23 -16.78
C GLU A 126 -7.95 -1.52 -16.63
N HIS A 127 -8.23 -2.25 -15.54
CA HIS A 127 -7.61 -3.53 -15.26
C HIS A 127 -8.69 -4.61 -15.11
N ILE A 128 -8.57 -5.65 -15.93
CA ILE A 128 -9.53 -6.75 -15.99
C ILE A 128 -9.05 -7.88 -15.07
N TYR A 129 -9.81 -8.18 -14.04
CA TYR A 129 -9.57 -9.32 -13.15
C TYR A 129 -10.36 -10.52 -13.65
N LYS A 130 -9.68 -11.63 -13.94
CA LYS A 130 -10.34 -12.90 -14.25
C LYS A 130 -10.91 -13.51 -12.98
N ILE A 131 -12.21 -13.72 -12.94
CA ILE A 131 -12.89 -14.33 -11.80
C ILE A 131 -12.87 -15.85 -12.04
N LYS A 132 -12.12 -16.59 -11.23
CA LYS A 132 -12.15 -18.06 -11.20
C LYS A 132 -13.16 -18.53 -10.14
N ASP A 133 -14.41 -18.12 -10.28
CA ASP A 133 -15.47 -18.57 -9.38
C ASP A 133 -16.26 -19.70 -10.04
N LYS A 134 -16.14 -20.91 -9.48
CA LYS A 134 -16.86 -22.11 -9.97
C LYS A 134 -18.39 -21.95 -9.87
N ASN A 135 -18.88 -21.03 -9.04
CA ASN A 135 -20.31 -20.80 -8.79
C ASN A 135 -20.93 -19.75 -9.72
N ARG A 136 -20.15 -19.08 -10.59
CA ARG A 136 -20.65 -18.09 -11.56
C ARG A 136 -19.95 -18.24 -12.93
N PRO A 137 -20.32 -19.27 -13.72
CA PRO A 137 -19.64 -19.59 -14.98
C PRO A 137 -19.77 -18.53 -16.09
N PHE A 138 -20.70 -17.58 -15.96
CA PHE A 138 -20.93 -16.53 -16.96
C PHE A 138 -20.26 -15.19 -16.65
N LEU A 139 -19.69 -15.01 -15.44
CA LEU A 139 -18.97 -13.79 -15.06
C LEU A 139 -17.46 -14.06 -15.08
N ASN A 140 -16.89 -14.13 -16.29
CA ASN A 140 -15.48 -14.52 -16.46
C ASN A 140 -14.48 -13.42 -16.08
N SER A 141 -14.94 -12.18 -15.93
CA SER A 141 -14.09 -11.06 -15.57
C SER A 141 -14.83 -9.90 -14.91
N ARG A 142 -14.09 -9.07 -14.16
CA ARG A 142 -14.53 -7.77 -13.65
C ARG A 142 -13.44 -6.74 -13.90
N SER A 143 -13.81 -5.59 -14.47
CA SER A 143 -12.88 -4.49 -14.67
C SER A 143 -12.98 -3.45 -13.57
N TYR A 144 -11.84 -2.85 -13.24
CA TYR A 144 -11.73 -1.70 -12.34
C TYR A 144 -10.68 -0.75 -12.86
N TYR A 145 -10.85 0.54 -12.58
CA TYR A 145 -9.78 1.51 -12.79
C TYR A 145 -8.78 1.45 -11.63
N ILE A 146 -7.50 1.37 -11.97
CA ILE A 146 -6.40 1.39 -11.00
C ILE A 146 -5.32 2.36 -11.47
N LEU A 147 -4.57 2.94 -10.52
CA LEU A 147 -3.34 3.64 -10.88
C LEU A 147 -2.26 2.62 -11.31
N PRO A 148 -1.45 2.92 -12.35
CA PRO A 148 -0.43 2.01 -12.86
C PRO A 148 0.57 1.59 -11.78
N GLN A 149 0.71 0.28 -11.56
CA GLN A 149 1.60 -0.24 -10.53
C GLN A 149 3.04 0.22 -10.74
N ASN A 150 3.76 0.45 -9.65
CA ASN A 150 5.14 0.92 -9.62
C ASN A 150 5.41 2.34 -10.16
N SER A 151 4.43 3.02 -10.77
CA SER A 151 4.64 4.37 -11.33
C SER A 151 4.13 5.49 -10.44
N TRP A 152 2.94 5.35 -9.86
CA TRP A 152 2.32 6.46 -9.11
C TRP A 152 2.98 6.72 -7.76
N THR A 153 3.42 5.67 -7.07
CA THR A 153 3.97 5.87 -5.73
C THR A 153 5.27 6.69 -5.77
N PRO A 154 6.30 6.39 -6.62
CA PRO A 154 7.49 7.23 -6.79
C PRO A 154 7.17 8.71 -6.91
N LEU A 155 6.32 9.05 -7.89
CA LEU A 155 5.91 10.41 -8.19
C LEU A 155 5.32 11.14 -6.98
N LEU A 156 4.36 10.51 -6.27
CA LEU A 156 3.72 11.15 -5.12
C LEU A 156 4.67 11.42 -3.95
N ALA A 157 5.71 10.61 -3.74
CA ALA A 157 6.67 10.92 -2.66
C ALA A 157 7.64 12.04 -3.02
N GLU A 158 7.94 12.21 -4.31
CA GLU A 158 8.74 13.34 -4.77
C GLU A 158 7.98 14.64 -4.54
N HIS A 159 6.71 14.69 -4.95
CA HIS A 159 5.82 15.80 -4.62
C HIS A 159 5.68 16.00 -3.09
N PHE A 160 5.54 14.91 -2.32
CA PHE A 160 5.50 15.01 -0.86
C PHE A 160 6.73 15.68 -0.29
N TRP A 161 7.93 15.31 -0.74
CA TRP A 161 9.18 15.92 -0.30
C TRP A 161 9.22 17.41 -0.67
N VAL A 162 8.93 17.75 -1.93
CA VAL A 162 8.97 19.13 -2.43
C VAL A 162 8.06 20.05 -1.62
N HIS A 163 6.89 19.56 -1.20
CA HIS A 163 5.92 20.38 -0.47
C HIS A 163 6.12 20.42 1.05
N THR A 164 6.82 19.45 1.62
CA THR A 164 6.88 19.30 3.09
C THR A 164 8.29 19.35 3.68
N GLN A 165 9.31 18.98 2.89
CA GLN A 165 10.69 18.76 3.35
C GLN A 165 10.80 17.84 4.57
N LEU A 166 9.79 16.99 4.80
CA LEU A 166 9.77 16.05 5.92
C LEU A 166 10.51 14.76 5.54
N GLN A 167 11.31 14.24 6.47
CA GLN A 167 12.04 12.97 6.32
C GLN A 167 11.12 11.72 6.31
N CYS A 168 9.80 11.91 6.31
CA CYS A 168 8.83 10.84 6.41
C CYS A 168 8.93 9.86 5.22
N CYS A 169 9.24 8.60 5.52
CA CYS A 169 9.16 7.52 4.55
C CYS A 169 7.72 7.01 4.45
N ILE A 170 6.92 7.60 3.55
CA ILE A 170 5.51 7.21 3.36
C ILE A 170 5.41 5.87 2.62
N SER A 171 4.77 4.91 3.28
CA SER A 171 4.25 3.69 2.66
C SER A 171 2.83 3.95 2.15
N PHE A 172 2.70 4.15 0.85
CA PHE A 172 1.40 4.30 0.19
C PHE A 172 0.71 2.93 0.11
N ARG A 173 -0.41 2.80 0.81
CA ARG A 173 -1.08 1.50 1.02
C ARG A 173 -2.12 1.21 -0.05
N ARG A 174 -2.90 2.23 -0.43
CA ARG A 174 -4.05 2.07 -1.33
C ARG A 174 -4.24 3.35 -2.15
N ALA A 175 -4.59 3.15 -3.41
CA ALA A 175 -5.15 4.17 -4.28
C ALA A 175 -6.45 3.61 -4.85
N LYS A 176 -7.56 4.31 -4.62
CA LYS A 176 -8.87 3.95 -5.15
C LYS A 176 -9.27 4.97 -6.21
N VAL A 177 -9.81 4.47 -7.31
CA VAL A 177 -10.32 5.28 -8.41
C VAL A 177 -11.82 5.11 -8.47
N TYR A 178 -12.55 6.23 -8.49
CA TYR A 178 -13.99 6.28 -8.58
C TYR A 178 -14.38 7.17 -9.77
N PRO A 179 -14.49 6.63 -10.99
CA PRO A 179 -14.79 7.43 -12.19
C PRO A 179 -16.04 8.29 -12.07
N ASN A 180 -17.04 7.81 -11.33
CA ASN A 180 -18.33 8.48 -11.12
C ASN A 180 -18.57 8.81 -9.62
N GLY A 181 -17.51 8.84 -8.81
CA GLY A 181 -17.61 9.15 -7.38
C GLY A 181 -17.45 10.64 -7.10
N SER A 182 -17.76 11.06 -5.86
CA SER A 182 -17.53 12.43 -5.39
C SER A 182 -16.05 12.81 -5.31
N ASN A 183 -15.17 11.81 -5.22
CA ASN A 183 -13.73 11.96 -5.32
C ASN A 183 -13.23 11.01 -6.41
N TYR A 184 -12.70 11.54 -7.50
CA TYR A 184 -12.17 10.77 -8.60
C TYR A 184 -11.05 9.81 -8.17
N ILE A 185 -10.10 10.28 -7.35
CA ILE A 185 -9.04 9.44 -6.78
C ILE A 185 -8.89 9.72 -5.29
N VAL A 186 -8.72 8.65 -4.51
CA VAL A 186 -8.34 8.72 -3.10
C VAL A 186 -7.10 7.86 -2.85
N VAL A 187 -6.02 8.50 -2.44
CA VAL A 187 -4.76 7.87 -2.05
C VAL A 187 -4.60 7.95 -0.54
N VAL A 188 -4.20 6.84 0.07
CA VAL A 188 -3.86 6.80 1.50
C VAL A 188 -2.49 6.18 1.73
N GLY A 189 -1.75 6.78 2.65
CA GLY A 189 -0.42 6.33 3.06
C GLY A 189 -0.19 6.52 4.55
N ARG A 190 0.87 5.89 5.05
CA ARG A 190 1.33 6.07 6.43
C ARG A 190 2.85 6.18 6.44
N CYS A 191 3.41 7.08 7.25
CA CYS A 191 4.84 7.05 7.53
C CYS A 191 5.20 5.74 8.24
N VAL A 192 6.30 5.12 7.83
CA VAL A 192 6.81 3.90 8.46
C VAL A 192 7.50 4.18 9.79
N SER A 193 7.98 5.41 10.01
CA SER A 193 8.72 5.79 11.23
C SER A 193 7.79 6.37 12.29
N CYS A 194 7.13 7.50 12.01
CA CYS A 194 6.30 8.23 12.97
C CYS A 194 4.79 7.95 12.86
N GLU A 195 4.40 6.98 12.02
CA GLU A 195 3.01 6.54 11.90
C GLU A 195 1.99 7.59 11.40
N SER A 196 2.45 8.79 11.04
CA SER A 196 1.62 9.88 10.49
C SER A 196 0.87 9.47 9.23
N LYS A 197 -0.36 9.94 9.10
CA LYS A 197 -1.34 9.52 8.09
C LYS A 197 -1.37 10.52 6.94
N PHE A 198 -1.19 10.02 5.72
CA PHE A 198 -1.31 10.77 4.48
C PHE A 198 -2.63 10.43 3.78
N LYS A 199 -3.35 11.46 3.34
CA LYS A 199 -4.52 11.34 2.46
C LYS A 199 -4.41 12.33 1.31
N GLY A 200 -4.44 11.84 0.08
CA GLY A 200 -4.49 12.65 -1.14
C GLY A 200 -5.80 12.42 -1.87
N ILE A 201 -6.44 13.49 -2.35
CA ILE A 201 -7.74 13.45 -3.01
C ILE A 201 -7.67 14.24 -4.32
N VAL A 202 -8.04 13.60 -5.43
CA VAL A 202 -8.39 14.29 -6.67
C VAL A 202 -9.91 14.27 -6.75
N ILE A 203 -10.51 15.46 -6.78
CA ILE A 203 -11.97 15.61 -6.74
C ILE A 203 -12.55 15.24 -8.11
N ASP A 204 -12.14 15.98 -9.14
CA ASP A 204 -12.67 15.84 -10.49
C ASP A 204 -11.72 15.09 -11.41
N LYS A 205 -12.30 14.35 -12.36
CA LYS A 205 -11.52 13.76 -13.45
C LYS A 205 -10.94 14.90 -14.31
N PRO A 206 -9.62 14.96 -14.50
CA PRO A 206 -9.01 16.01 -15.30
C PRO A 206 -9.42 15.90 -16.78
N SER A 207 -9.65 17.05 -17.41
CA SER A 207 -9.98 17.14 -18.83
C SER A 207 -8.72 17.19 -19.68
N GLY A 208 -8.58 16.29 -20.65
CA GLY A 208 -7.49 16.30 -21.64
C GLY A 208 -6.09 16.49 -21.03
N ASN A 209 -5.40 17.54 -21.47
CA ASN A 209 -4.05 17.92 -21.03
C ASN A 209 -4.05 18.95 -19.88
N ALA A 210 -5.10 19.00 -19.05
CA ALA A 210 -5.12 19.88 -17.88
C ALA A 210 -4.15 19.39 -16.79
N ARG A 211 -3.65 20.33 -15.99
CA ARG A 211 -2.94 20.01 -14.74
C ARG A 211 -3.91 19.37 -13.76
N VAL A 212 -3.41 18.46 -12.94
CA VAL A 212 -4.21 17.74 -11.95
C VAL A 212 -3.86 18.22 -10.56
N LEU A 213 -4.87 18.64 -9.81
CA LEU A 213 -4.73 19.06 -8.43
C LEU A 213 -5.10 17.88 -7.51
N MET A 214 -4.16 17.45 -6.69
CA MET A 214 -4.40 16.50 -5.61
C MET A 214 -4.30 17.22 -4.27
N TYR A 215 -5.43 17.37 -3.59
CA TYR A 215 -5.52 17.96 -2.26
C TYR A 215 -5.04 16.95 -1.22
N CYS A 216 -3.98 17.32 -0.52
CA CYS A 216 -3.28 16.44 0.41
C CYS A 216 -3.44 16.94 1.85
N THR A 217 -3.71 16.01 2.75
CA THR A 217 -3.72 16.22 4.19
C THR A 217 -2.77 15.22 4.83
N TYR A 218 -1.88 15.72 5.68
CA TYR A 218 -0.93 14.93 6.44
C TYR A 218 -1.07 15.23 7.94
N ILE A 219 -1.37 14.20 8.73
CA ILE A 219 -1.74 14.35 10.15
C ILE A 219 -0.94 13.37 10.99
N GLY A 220 -0.34 13.85 12.09
CA GLY A 220 0.33 13.02 13.09
C GLY A 220 1.64 13.63 13.57
N ASN A 221 2.45 12.81 14.24
CA ASN A 221 3.73 13.19 14.82
C ASN A 221 4.86 13.29 13.80
N PHE A 222 4.65 14.02 12.71
CA PHE A 222 5.65 14.11 11.65
C PHE A 222 6.88 14.94 12.02
N ASP A 223 6.83 15.69 13.13
CA ASP A 223 7.95 16.44 13.70
C ASP A 223 8.84 15.57 14.60
N GLU A 224 8.44 14.33 14.91
CA GLU A 224 9.31 13.38 15.61
C GLU A 224 10.58 13.08 14.80
N ASP A 225 11.65 12.77 15.51
CA ASP A 225 12.93 12.46 14.89
C ASP A 225 12.88 11.16 14.06
N HIS A 226 13.17 11.31 12.76
CA HIS A 226 13.21 10.20 11.80
C HIS A 226 14.62 9.60 11.63
N THR A 227 15.64 10.21 12.23
CA THR A 227 17.04 9.79 12.06
C THR A 227 17.31 8.41 12.67
N LYS A 228 16.60 8.06 13.75
CA LYS A 228 16.74 6.77 14.44
C LYS A 228 16.52 5.55 13.54
N TYR A 229 15.63 5.64 12.56
CA TYR A 229 15.28 4.50 11.70
C TYR A 229 15.85 4.60 10.28
N ASN A 230 16.25 5.81 9.85
CA ASN A 230 16.80 6.17 8.53
C ASN A 230 16.22 5.31 7.38
N LYS A 231 14.89 5.15 7.38
CA LYS A 231 14.21 4.28 6.42
C LYS A 231 14.19 4.97 5.07
N LYS A 232 14.93 4.41 4.12
CA LYS A 232 14.87 4.83 2.72
C LYS A 232 13.77 4.10 1.98
N ARG A 233 13.18 4.79 1.02
CA ARG A 233 12.15 4.24 0.16
C ARG A 233 12.77 3.27 -0.85
N ARG A 234 12.04 2.19 -1.15
CA ARG A 234 12.44 1.27 -2.22
C ARG A 234 12.35 1.97 -3.57
N LEU A 235 13.42 1.86 -4.35
CA LEU A 235 13.46 2.32 -5.73
C LEU A 235 12.68 1.35 -6.64
N ILE A 236 11.64 1.84 -7.31
CA ILE A 236 10.74 1.05 -8.16
C ILE A 236 10.35 1.83 -9.42
N GLY A 237 9.84 1.11 -10.42
CA GLY A 237 9.25 1.71 -11.64
C GLY A 237 10.21 2.64 -12.38
N PRO A 238 9.73 3.80 -12.88
CA PRO A 238 10.55 4.76 -13.62
C PRO A 238 11.77 5.26 -12.85
N ALA A 239 11.65 5.45 -11.52
CA ALA A 239 12.77 5.89 -10.69
C ALA A 239 13.90 4.84 -10.64
N LYS A 240 13.55 3.54 -10.66
CA LYS A 240 14.55 2.45 -10.78
C LYS A 240 15.24 2.47 -12.13
N GLN A 241 14.48 2.65 -13.20
CA GLN A 241 15.02 2.69 -14.56
C GLN A 241 15.98 3.87 -14.73
N LYS A 242 15.58 5.07 -14.30
CA LYS A 242 16.45 6.26 -14.30
C LYS A 242 17.78 6.01 -13.60
N ALA A 243 17.76 5.42 -12.41
CA ALA A 243 18.99 5.13 -11.68
C ALA A 243 19.87 4.10 -12.38
N LEU A 244 19.27 3.04 -12.94
CA LEU A 244 20.02 2.03 -13.69
C LEU A 244 20.66 2.60 -14.95
N MET A 245 19.91 3.39 -15.72
CA MET A 245 20.42 4.04 -16.93
C MET A 245 21.64 4.90 -16.59
N SER A 246 21.56 5.74 -15.56
CA SER A 246 22.71 6.54 -15.18
C SER A 246 23.90 5.69 -14.68
N ILE A 247 23.67 4.71 -13.80
CA ILE A 247 24.77 3.96 -13.17
C ILE A 247 25.45 2.98 -14.14
N ILE A 248 24.71 2.44 -15.11
CA ILE A 248 25.20 1.43 -16.05
C ILE A 248 25.54 2.06 -17.39
N ASP A 249 24.60 2.77 -17.99
CA ASP A 249 24.72 3.28 -19.36
C ASP A 249 25.59 4.53 -19.38
N ASP A 250 25.33 5.51 -18.48
CA ASP A 250 26.15 6.73 -18.35
C ASP A 250 27.45 6.50 -17.54
N ARG A 251 27.67 5.27 -17.07
CA ARG A 251 28.86 4.82 -16.31
C ARG A 251 29.20 5.65 -15.07
N ILE A 252 28.22 6.29 -14.43
CA ILE A 252 28.49 7.00 -13.18
C ILE A 252 28.51 6.07 -11.95
N SER A 253 29.25 6.45 -10.92
CA SER A 253 29.27 5.69 -9.66
C SER A 253 27.93 5.79 -8.91
N CYS A 254 27.65 4.82 -8.02
CA CYS A 254 26.44 4.86 -7.19
C CYS A 254 26.43 6.07 -6.26
N GLU A 255 27.61 6.48 -5.79
CA GLU A 255 27.85 7.62 -4.92
C GLU A 255 27.61 8.92 -5.67
N THR A 256 28.13 9.06 -6.88
CA THR A 256 27.88 10.23 -7.75
C THR A 256 26.39 10.36 -8.10
N PHE A 257 25.69 9.25 -8.35
CA PHE A 257 24.23 9.29 -8.56
C PHE A 257 23.51 9.86 -7.32
N ARG A 258 23.89 9.42 -6.11
CA ARG A 258 23.30 9.94 -4.87
C ARG A 258 23.60 11.41 -4.66
N GLU A 259 24.84 11.82 -4.93
CA GLU A 259 25.26 13.22 -4.83
C GLU A 259 24.46 14.13 -5.77
N ARG A 260 24.21 13.68 -7.00
CA ARG A 260 23.35 14.40 -7.96
C ARG A 260 21.91 14.52 -7.47
N GLU A 261 21.32 13.43 -6.95
CA GLU A 261 19.97 13.49 -6.40
C GLU A 261 19.91 14.33 -5.10
N ALA A 262 20.94 14.30 -4.28
CA ALA A 262 21.07 15.16 -3.10
C ALA A 262 21.13 16.64 -3.50
N THR A 263 21.97 16.99 -4.48
CA THR A 263 22.09 18.36 -5.02
C THR A 263 20.75 18.85 -5.59
N ARG A 264 19.99 17.95 -6.22
CA ARG A 264 18.68 18.28 -6.81
C ARG A 264 17.59 18.52 -5.77
N LEU A 265 17.64 17.83 -4.62
CA LEU A 265 16.52 17.73 -3.69
C LEU A 265 16.75 18.41 -2.33
N ILE A 266 18.00 18.57 -1.90
CA ILE A 266 18.37 19.02 -0.57
C ILE A 266 18.85 20.46 -0.65
N LYS A 267 18.24 21.36 0.12
CA LYS A 267 18.77 22.72 0.33
C LYS A 267 19.69 22.75 1.55
N ILE A 268 20.48 23.80 1.67
CA ILE A 268 21.38 24.00 2.82
C ILE A 268 20.54 23.96 4.12
N GLY A 269 20.88 23.04 5.01
CA GLY A 269 20.19 22.84 6.30
C GLY A 269 19.05 21.80 6.26
N ASP A 270 18.61 21.37 5.07
CA ASP A 270 17.59 20.32 4.97
C ASP A 270 18.18 18.94 5.28
N PRO A 271 17.39 18.04 5.88
CA PRO A 271 17.82 16.66 6.08
C PRO A 271 17.80 15.85 4.78
N GLU A 272 18.52 14.72 4.76
CA GLU A 272 18.48 13.83 3.60
C GLU A 272 17.10 13.14 3.48
N PRO A 273 16.38 13.30 2.36
CA PRO A 273 15.06 12.73 2.18
C PRO A 273 15.07 11.20 2.13
N ALA A 274 13.91 10.60 2.45
CA ALA A 274 13.69 9.16 2.33
C ALA A 274 13.69 8.66 0.87
N ILE A 275 13.45 9.55 -0.11
CA ILE A 275 13.42 9.18 -1.54
C ILE A 275 14.82 8.98 -2.15
N ILE A 276 15.88 9.50 -1.53
CA ILE A 276 17.25 9.23 -1.96
C ILE A 276 17.64 7.82 -1.51
N PRO A 277 17.97 6.90 -2.43
CA PRO A 277 18.32 5.53 -2.09
C PRO A 277 19.67 5.47 -1.37
N SER A 278 19.86 4.44 -0.53
CA SER A 278 21.16 4.20 0.11
C SER A 278 22.18 3.66 -0.89
N GLY A 279 23.47 3.96 -0.68
CA GLY A 279 24.55 3.47 -1.56
C GLY A 279 24.56 1.95 -1.70
N ASN A 280 24.33 1.23 -0.59
CA ASN A 280 24.23 -0.24 -0.62
C ASN A 280 23.07 -0.73 -1.51
N SER A 281 21.91 -0.07 -1.44
CA SER A 281 20.76 -0.44 -2.28
C SER A 281 21.04 -0.26 -3.77
N LEU A 282 21.77 0.80 -4.15
CA LEU A 282 22.20 1.05 -5.52
C LEU A 282 23.24 0.03 -6.00
N ARG A 283 24.22 -0.31 -5.16
CA ARG A 283 25.23 -1.33 -5.51
C ARG A 283 24.59 -2.71 -5.73
N LEU A 284 23.65 -3.10 -4.87
CA LEU A 284 22.88 -4.33 -5.05
C LEU A 284 22.02 -4.28 -6.31
N LEU A 285 21.41 -3.13 -6.60
CA LEU A 285 20.62 -2.93 -7.81
C LEU A 285 21.47 -3.06 -9.08
N LYS A 286 22.64 -2.39 -9.11
CA LYS A 286 23.64 -2.49 -10.17
C LYS A 286 24.10 -3.93 -10.37
N SER A 287 24.52 -4.59 -9.30
CA SER A 287 24.97 -5.98 -9.33
C SER A 287 23.91 -6.91 -9.92
N ARG A 288 22.65 -6.81 -9.46
CA ARG A 288 21.55 -7.61 -9.99
C ARG A 288 21.28 -7.35 -11.46
N GLN A 289 21.34 -6.10 -11.90
CA GLN A 289 21.11 -5.77 -13.31
C GLN A 289 22.24 -6.28 -14.19
N ILE A 290 23.50 -6.13 -13.76
CA ILE A 290 24.66 -6.68 -14.48
C ILE A 290 24.52 -8.20 -14.60
N SER A 291 24.18 -8.89 -13.51
CA SER A 291 23.98 -10.34 -13.54
C SER A 291 22.82 -10.75 -14.44
N ALA A 292 21.71 -10.02 -14.43
CA ALA A 292 20.57 -10.27 -15.31
C ALA A 292 20.88 -10.03 -16.80
N ASN A 293 21.85 -9.15 -17.09
CA ASN A 293 22.31 -8.87 -18.45
C ASN A 293 23.36 -9.90 -18.95
N ARG A 294 23.83 -10.83 -18.10
CA ARG A 294 24.78 -11.88 -18.54
C ARG A 294 24.06 -12.92 -19.39
N ARG A 295 24.71 -13.37 -20.46
CA ARG A 295 24.22 -14.46 -21.32
C ARG A 295 24.23 -15.83 -20.61
N HIS A 296 25.08 -15.99 -19.60
CA HIS A 296 25.23 -17.21 -18.82
C HIS A 296 25.81 -16.88 -17.42
N GLU A 297 25.68 -17.80 -16.45
CA GLU A 297 26.27 -17.59 -15.11
C GLU A 297 27.79 -17.74 -15.13
N ASN A 298 28.29 -18.76 -15.85
CA ASN A 298 29.71 -18.97 -16.10
C ASN A 298 30.26 -17.98 -17.13
N THR A 299 31.33 -17.26 -16.75
CA THR A 299 31.98 -16.22 -17.56
C THR A 299 32.58 -16.76 -18.86
N LEU A 300 33.19 -17.95 -18.85
CA LEU A 300 33.81 -18.53 -20.05
C LEU A 300 32.74 -18.98 -21.06
N THR A 301 31.66 -19.57 -20.55
CA THR A 301 30.48 -19.88 -21.38
C THR A 301 29.85 -18.61 -21.94
N CYS A 302 29.78 -17.51 -21.18
CA CYS A 302 29.32 -16.22 -21.72
C CYS A 302 30.16 -15.78 -22.91
N LEU A 303 31.49 -15.78 -22.78
CA LEU A 303 32.39 -15.35 -23.87
C LEU A 303 32.20 -16.20 -25.12
N SER A 304 32.03 -17.52 -24.95
CA SER A 304 31.78 -18.42 -26.08
C SER A 304 30.41 -18.27 -26.71
N LEU A 305 29.40 -17.86 -25.96
CA LEU A 305 28.09 -17.48 -26.51
C LEU A 305 28.20 -16.15 -27.25
N MET A 306 28.84 -15.15 -26.67
CA MET A 306 29.05 -13.83 -27.29
C MET A 306 29.79 -13.95 -28.62
N LYS A 307 30.85 -14.76 -28.71
CA LYS A 307 31.57 -15.03 -29.98
C LYS A 307 30.65 -15.50 -31.12
N LYS A 308 29.52 -16.14 -30.82
CA LYS A 308 28.56 -16.65 -31.82
C LYS A 308 27.46 -15.64 -32.15
N GLU A 309 27.35 -14.54 -31.42
CA GLU A 309 26.35 -13.50 -31.64
C GLU A 309 26.84 -12.51 -32.70
N ASN A 310 25.95 -12.06 -33.58
CA ASN A 310 26.27 -11.10 -34.64
C ASN A 310 26.84 -9.77 -34.11
N ASP A 311 26.55 -9.42 -32.87
CA ASP A 311 27.03 -8.18 -32.26
C ASP A 311 28.52 -8.26 -31.88
N PHE A 312 29.10 -9.48 -31.79
CA PHE A 312 30.46 -9.70 -31.29
C PHE A 312 31.28 -10.72 -32.07
N ASN A 313 30.73 -11.39 -33.09
CA ASN A 313 31.44 -12.38 -33.90
C ASN A 313 32.65 -11.78 -34.66
N ASP A 314 32.55 -10.51 -35.05
CA ASP A 314 33.64 -9.76 -35.69
C ASP A 314 34.60 -9.13 -34.68
N VAL A 315 34.25 -9.14 -33.40
CA VAL A 315 35.06 -8.58 -32.31
C VAL A 315 35.85 -9.67 -31.60
N ILE A 316 35.24 -10.83 -31.33
CA ILE A 316 35.85 -11.95 -30.58
C ILE A 316 36.21 -13.06 -31.56
N HIS A 317 37.48 -13.20 -31.88
CA HIS A 317 37.95 -14.16 -32.88
C HIS A 317 38.34 -15.51 -32.30
N ASP A 318 38.96 -15.51 -31.13
CA ASP A 318 39.37 -16.77 -30.50
C ASP A 318 39.30 -16.75 -28.98
N ILE A 319 39.06 -17.92 -28.39
CA ILE A 319 38.95 -18.10 -26.95
C ILE A 319 39.64 -19.43 -26.60
N GLY A 320 40.77 -19.34 -25.89
CA GLY A 320 41.43 -20.47 -25.25
C GLY A 320 41.02 -20.60 -23.79
N TYR A 321 40.94 -21.84 -23.31
CA TYR A 321 40.53 -22.15 -21.93
C TYR A 321 41.71 -22.52 -21.03
N ASP A 322 42.72 -23.18 -21.59
CA ASP A 322 43.94 -23.56 -20.89
C ASP A 322 45.14 -23.61 -21.88
N PRO A 323 46.02 -22.60 -21.90
CA PRO A 323 45.95 -21.38 -21.12
C PRO A 323 44.72 -20.54 -21.50
N PHE A 324 44.17 -19.79 -20.54
CA PHE A 324 43.07 -18.87 -20.83
C PHE A 324 43.55 -17.69 -21.67
N PHE A 325 42.95 -17.50 -22.85
CA PHE A 325 43.16 -16.32 -23.69
C PHE A 325 41.87 -15.93 -24.41
N VAL A 326 41.75 -14.65 -24.77
CA VAL A 326 40.69 -14.14 -25.65
C VAL A 326 41.37 -13.25 -26.69
N GLN A 327 41.27 -13.62 -27.96
CA GLN A 327 41.73 -12.79 -29.07
C GLN A 327 40.55 -11.93 -29.55
N TYR A 328 40.72 -10.61 -29.46
CA TYR A 328 39.71 -9.64 -29.86
C TYR A 328 40.32 -8.46 -30.62
N HIS A 329 39.52 -7.80 -31.47
CA HIS A 329 39.90 -6.55 -32.12
C HIS A 329 39.28 -5.33 -31.41
N SER A 330 39.90 -4.16 -31.63
CA SER A 330 39.49 -2.87 -31.06
C SER A 330 38.38 -2.22 -31.87
#